data_AF-A0A2E6MYA3-F1
#
_entry.id   AF-A0A2E6MYA3-F1
#
_cell.length_a   1.000
_cell.length_b   1.000
_cell.length_c   1.000
_cell.angle_alpha   90.00
_cell.angle_beta   90.00
_cell.angle_gamma   90.00
#
_symmetry.space_group_name_H-M   'P 1'
#
loop_
_entity.id
_entity.type
_entity.pdbx_description
1 polymer ?
#
loop_
_entity_poly.entity_id
_entity_poly.type
_entity_poly.pdbx_seq_one_letter_code
_entity_poly.pdbx_strand_id
1 'polypeptide(L)'
;MWKWLGFVLLVCGNVLPLTADEVTIVVNETAGLHRGNFPAGIEFNWFEPVKAETQFVLKHKGSVVPAQFLAAETGNTIRRFSVDFRVTLAPHASAEYTVQLADGDSNPVLLKGFDVSQSASGIRLTNAPHLFWELDPHLDGILKRFEFGEFKFWDASQSELVLKLSNGKEVPVTGNPKGDLKVLKQGPWTTKLNYSLNAVDLGLSNVHNNVTLSFNVSRSWVQVDWQIYDPAREVKSLAVPMKLKLTQPTREAPTLIDFGTTTQVYSRLSEGQFAELRGNWFQVVKEDQYIWELFQGKGNSVRRLAVGPQQPGSRFMAEGWAHIMDSQKCLALAVDKFGDSSNDLIRLQSDGAVTLERTYPQRELLGSSKTMHLRFWLHFVFNPPHISAATSPQSMKTPLSVHLK
;
A
#
# COMPACT_ATOMS: atom_id res chain seq x y z
N MET A 1 -50.87 27.37 54.66
CA MET A 1 -50.10 26.15 54.34
C MET A 1 -50.29 25.84 52.86
N TRP A 2 -49.18 25.66 52.15
CA TRP A 2 -49.03 25.85 50.71
C TRP A 2 -49.61 24.71 49.85
N LYS A 3 -50.24 25.10 48.73
CA LYS A 3 -50.65 24.22 47.63
C LYS A 3 -49.44 23.97 46.72
N TRP A 4 -49.09 22.70 46.51
CA TRP A 4 -48.12 22.29 45.49
C TRP A 4 -48.85 22.12 44.15
N LEU A 5 -48.55 22.99 43.19
CA LEU A 5 -48.82 22.78 41.77
C LEU A 5 -47.68 21.92 41.20
N GLY A 6 -48.00 20.70 40.76
CA GLY A 6 -47.07 19.89 39.97
C GLY A 6 -47.09 20.36 38.51
N PHE A 7 -45.98 20.95 38.06
CA PHE A 7 -45.72 21.20 36.65
C PHE A 7 -45.19 19.92 36.00
N VAL A 8 -45.94 19.33 35.07
CA VAL A 8 -45.43 18.28 34.17
C VAL A 8 -44.81 19.00 32.96
N LEU A 9 -43.48 19.04 32.90
CA LEU A 9 -42.75 19.47 31.71
C LEU A 9 -42.81 18.33 30.69
N LEU A 10 -43.64 18.49 29.66
CA LEU A 10 -43.59 17.65 28.46
C LEU A 10 -42.34 18.07 27.67
N VAL A 11 -41.25 17.29 27.81
CA VAL A 11 -40.11 17.40 26.90
C VAL A 11 -40.53 16.73 25.59
N CYS A 12 -41.08 17.50 24.66
CA CYS A 12 -41.19 17.08 23.27
C CYS A 12 -39.78 16.96 22.71
N GLY A 13 -39.19 15.77 22.85
CA GLY A 13 -38.01 15.39 22.10
C GLY A 13 -38.37 15.44 20.61
N ASN A 14 -37.83 16.43 19.91
CA ASN A 14 -37.79 16.40 18.45
C ASN A 14 -36.93 15.21 18.06
N VAL A 15 -37.57 14.06 17.84
CA VAL A 15 -37.00 12.98 17.05
C VAL A 15 -36.96 13.53 15.63
N LEU A 16 -35.82 14.11 15.24
CA LEU A 16 -35.55 14.40 13.84
C LEU A 16 -35.70 13.07 13.09
N PRO A 17 -36.55 12.97 12.06
CA PRO A 17 -36.59 11.77 11.25
C PRO A 17 -35.19 11.58 10.66
N LEU A 18 -34.56 10.43 10.93
CA LEU A 18 -33.46 9.98 10.09
C LEU A 18 -34.06 9.75 8.70
N THR A 19 -33.89 10.70 7.80
CA THR A 19 -34.21 10.49 6.39
C THR A 19 -33.28 9.41 5.86
N ALA A 20 -33.86 8.33 5.35
CA ALA A 20 -33.18 7.14 4.83
C ALA A 20 -32.48 7.40 3.48
N ASP A 21 -31.89 8.59 3.32
CA ASP A 21 -31.43 9.14 2.05
C ASP A 21 -29.94 9.51 2.08
N GLU A 22 -29.23 9.19 3.16
CA GLU A 22 -27.84 9.59 3.35
C GLU A 22 -26.98 8.50 4.00
N VAL A 23 -25.75 8.34 3.49
CA VAL A 23 -24.75 7.47 4.13
C VAL A 23 -23.64 8.34 4.70
N THR A 24 -23.39 8.26 6.00
CA THR A 24 -22.29 8.98 6.66
C THR A 24 -21.02 8.13 6.71
N ILE A 25 -19.92 8.73 6.28
CA ILE A 25 -18.57 8.18 6.29
C ILE A 25 -17.73 8.97 7.30
N VAL A 26 -17.07 8.27 8.20
CA VAL A 26 -16.14 8.84 9.17
C VAL A 26 -14.72 8.46 8.77
N VAL A 27 -13.84 9.46 8.68
CA VAL A 27 -12.42 9.31 8.40
C VAL A 27 -11.62 9.75 9.60
N ASN A 28 -10.72 8.88 10.10
CA ASN A 28 -9.83 9.17 11.22
C ASN A 28 -8.36 9.10 10.80
N GLU A 29 -7.58 10.07 11.28
CA GLU A 29 -6.12 10.02 11.25
C GLU A 29 -5.60 9.14 12.38
N THR A 30 -4.77 8.14 12.05
CA THR A 30 -4.43 7.05 12.97
C THR A 30 -3.00 7.10 13.52
N ALA A 31 -2.16 8.00 13.00
CA ALA A 31 -0.71 7.93 13.21
C ALA A 31 -0.10 9.18 13.84
N GLY A 32 -0.89 10.22 14.12
CA GLY A 32 -0.38 11.50 14.59
C GLY A 32 0.30 12.31 13.48
N LEU A 33 -0.07 12.06 12.21
CA LEU A 33 0.55 12.70 11.05
C LEU A 33 -0.40 13.70 10.41
N HIS A 34 0.12 14.84 9.95
CA HIS A 34 -0.65 15.71 9.06
C HIS A 34 -0.83 15.02 7.70
N ARG A 35 -2.08 14.89 7.25
CA ARG A 35 -2.46 14.25 5.99
C ARG A 35 -2.93 15.32 5.03
N GLY A 36 -2.15 15.64 4.01
CA GLY A 36 -2.54 16.61 2.98
C GLY A 36 -3.01 15.91 1.71
N ASN A 37 -4.28 16.13 1.31
CA ASN A 37 -4.85 15.58 0.07
C ASN A 37 -4.68 14.05 -0.06
N PHE A 38 -4.84 13.35 1.06
CA PHE A 38 -4.56 11.92 1.21
C PHE A 38 -5.70 11.09 0.63
N PRO A 39 -5.43 9.97 -0.07
CA PRO A 39 -6.50 9.14 -0.62
C PRO A 39 -7.28 8.44 0.50
N ALA A 40 -8.61 8.49 0.41
CA ALA A 40 -9.55 7.77 1.26
C ALA A 40 -10.59 7.08 0.38
N GLY A 41 -11.12 5.95 0.83
CA GLY A 41 -12.20 5.29 0.12
C GLY A 41 -12.82 4.16 0.91
N ILE A 42 -14.08 3.88 0.61
CA ILE A 42 -14.88 2.85 1.28
C ILE A 42 -15.98 2.34 0.35
N GLU A 43 -16.42 1.10 0.56
CA GLU A 43 -17.64 0.56 -0.03
C GLU A 43 -18.83 0.79 0.91
N PHE A 44 -19.98 1.12 0.35
CA PHE A 44 -21.22 1.31 1.09
C PHE A 44 -22.38 0.63 0.38
N ASN A 45 -23.41 0.26 1.16
CA ASN A 45 -24.68 -0.17 0.61
C ASN A 45 -25.64 1.02 0.64
N TRP A 46 -26.28 1.30 -0.48
CA TRP A 46 -27.42 2.19 -0.54
C TRP A 46 -28.68 1.48 0.00
N PHE A 47 -29.60 2.27 0.56
CA PHE A 47 -30.79 1.75 1.26
C PHE A 47 -31.68 0.90 0.37
N GLU A 48 -31.90 1.35 -0.87
CA GLU A 48 -32.66 0.62 -1.89
C GLU A 48 -31.84 0.36 -3.16
N PRO A 49 -32.17 -0.67 -3.96
CA PRO A 49 -31.50 -0.90 -5.23
C PRO A 49 -31.77 0.26 -6.16
N VAL A 50 -30.71 0.86 -6.67
CA VAL A 50 -30.77 1.95 -7.65
C VAL A 50 -30.00 1.54 -8.89
N LYS A 51 -30.13 2.30 -9.98
CA LYS A 51 -29.40 1.97 -11.21
C LYS A 51 -27.88 2.09 -11.01
N ALA A 52 -27.10 1.31 -11.76
CA ALA A 52 -25.64 1.36 -11.64
C ALA A 52 -25.06 2.73 -12.03
N GLU A 53 -25.73 3.45 -12.92
CA GLU A 53 -25.39 4.81 -13.37
C GLU A 53 -25.87 5.92 -12.43
N THR A 54 -26.51 5.59 -11.30
CA THR A 54 -26.97 6.57 -10.32
C THR A 54 -25.81 7.46 -9.87
N GLN A 55 -26.04 8.77 -9.93
CA GLN A 55 -25.06 9.76 -9.52
C GLN A 55 -25.22 10.09 -8.05
N PHE A 56 -24.08 10.14 -7.35
CA PHE A 56 -23.99 10.53 -5.96
C PHE A 56 -23.11 11.77 -5.83
N VAL A 57 -23.32 12.50 -4.74
CA VAL A 57 -22.44 13.58 -4.30
C VAL A 57 -21.90 13.27 -2.92
N LEU A 58 -20.64 13.65 -2.69
CA LEU A 58 -20.03 13.59 -1.36
C LEU A 58 -20.03 15.01 -0.79
N LYS A 59 -20.54 15.20 0.43
CA LYS A 59 -20.54 16.50 1.12
C LYS A 59 -19.65 16.46 2.35
N HIS A 60 -18.95 17.56 2.61
CA HIS A 60 -18.23 17.82 3.85
C HIS A 60 -18.60 19.21 4.35
N LYS A 61 -19.13 19.31 5.58
CA LYS A 61 -19.61 20.58 6.16
C LYS A 61 -20.56 21.34 5.23
N GLY A 62 -21.48 20.61 4.59
CA GLY A 62 -22.48 21.16 3.66
C GLY A 62 -21.96 21.47 2.25
N SER A 63 -20.65 21.43 2.00
CA SER A 63 -20.07 21.70 0.68
C SER A 63 -19.84 20.41 -0.09
N VAL A 64 -20.13 20.39 -1.39
CA VAL A 64 -19.79 19.27 -2.28
C VAL A 64 -18.27 19.17 -2.38
N VAL A 65 -17.74 17.97 -2.15
CA VAL A 65 -16.33 17.65 -2.35
C VAL A 65 -16.18 16.75 -3.57
N PRO A 66 -15.09 16.89 -4.36
CA PRO A 66 -14.87 16.00 -5.48
C PRO A 66 -14.67 14.57 -4.96
N ALA A 67 -15.36 13.62 -5.58
CA ALA A 67 -15.32 12.22 -5.21
C ALA A 67 -15.65 11.36 -6.43
N GLN A 68 -15.04 10.18 -6.50
CA GLN A 68 -15.29 9.18 -7.53
C GLN A 68 -16.25 8.13 -6.97
N PHE A 69 -17.41 7.99 -7.58
CA PHE A 69 -18.36 6.92 -7.26
C PHE A 69 -18.31 5.85 -8.33
N LEU A 70 -18.29 4.58 -7.91
CA LEU A 70 -18.34 3.44 -8.81
C LEU A 70 -19.29 2.37 -8.27
N ALA A 71 -20.02 1.71 -9.16
CA ALA A 71 -20.70 0.45 -8.87
C ALA A 71 -19.68 -0.58 -8.36
N ALA A 72 -20.00 -1.25 -7.24
CA ALA A 72 -19.16 -2.28 -6.65
C ALA A 72 -19.73 -3.70 -6.84
N GLU A 73 -20.82 -3.82 -7.60
CA GLU A 73 -21.40 -5.09 -8.02
C GLU A 73 -21.99 -4.97 -9.43
N THR A 74 -22.28 -6.11 -10.06
CA THR A 74 -22.83 -6.18 -11.42
C THR A 74 -24.35 -6.27 -11.39
N GLY A 75 -25.03 -5.53 -12.26
CA GLY A 75 -26.48 -5.61 -12.42
C GLY A 75 -27.06 -4.29 -12.90
N ASN A 76 -28.31 -4.32 -13.38
CA ASN A 76 -29.02 -3.09 -13.76
C ASN A 76 -29.49 -2.29 -12.54
N THR A 77 -29.79 -2.98 -11.44
CA THR A 77 -30.08 -2.38 -10.15
C THR A 77 -29.16 -2.98 -9.10
N ILE A 78 -28.50 -2.11 -8.34
CA ILE A 78 -27.47 -2.47 -7.39
C ILE A 78 -27.66 -1.66 -6.11
N ARG A 79 -27.21 -2.23 -4.99
CA ARG A 79 -27.12 -1.56 -3.69
C ARG A 79 -25.68 -1.20 -3.35
N ARG A 80 -24.68 -1.96 -3.82
CA ARG A 80 -23.30 -1.75 -3.39
C ARG A 80 -22.53 -0.81 -4.32
N PHE A 81 -21.98 0.24 -3.72
CA PHE A 81 -21.16 1.24 -4.38
C PHE A 81 -19.84 1.42 -3.64
N SER A 82 -18.87 2.02 -4.31
CA SER A 82 -17.65 2.50 -3.68
C SER A 82 -17.50 3.99 -3.92
N VAL A 83 -16.92 4.68 -2.95
CA VAL A 83 -16.52 6.09 -3.07
C VAL A 83 -15.04 6.20 -2.78
N ASP A 84 -14.30 6.88 -3.66
CA ASP A 84 -12.94 7.35 -3.39
C ASP A 84 -12.92 8.85 -3.36
N PHE A 85 -12.23 9.41 -2.39
CA PHE A 85 -12.04 10.84 -2.29
C PHE A 85 -10.68 11.21 -1.69
N ARG A 86 -10.40 12.50 -1.61
CA ARG A 86 -9.20 13.00 -0.95
C ARG A 86 -9.57 13.82 0.27
N VAL A 87 -8.76 13.70 1.30
CA VAL A 87 -9.02 14.27 2.61
C VAL A 87 -7.77 14.95 3.16
N THR A 88 -7.98 16.05 3.86
CA THR A 88 -6.95 16.74 4.61
C THR A 88 -7.29 16.67 6.09
N LEU A 89 -6.38 16.11 6.90
CA LEU A 89 -6.56 15.95 8.35
C LEU A 89 -5.32 16.43 9.09
N ALA A 90 -5.55 17.12 10.21
CA ALA A 90 -4.54 17.32 11.23
C ALA A 90 -4.21 15.99 11.94
N PRO A 91 -3.06 15.90 12.63
CA PRO A 91 -2.73 14.75 13.49
C PRO A 91 -3.89 14.34 14.39
N HIS A 92 -4.24 13.06 14.39
CA HIS A 92 -5.34 12.47 15.18
C HIS A 92 -6.74 13.10 14.98
N ALA A 93 -6.92 13.89 13.93
CA ALA A 93 -8.22 14.49 13.63
C ALA A 93 -9.16 13.49 12.95
N SER A 94 -10.45 13.76 13.08
CA SER A 94 -11.54 13.06 12.40
C SER A 94 -12.34 14.00 11.52
N ALA A 95 -12.91 13.50 10.44
CA ALA A 95 -13.84 14.22 9.58
C ALA A 95 -15.01 13.31 9.17
N GLU A 96 -16.22 13.90 9.16
CA GLU A 96 -17.42 13.26 8.63
C GLU A 96 -17.71 13.76 7.23
N TYR A 97 -18.17 12.83 6.38
CA TYR A 97 -18.60 13.06 5.02
C TYR A 97 -19.94 12.39 4.81
N THR A 98 -20.79 12.98 3.98
CA THR A 98 -22.13 12.46 3.72
C THR A 98 -22.29 12.18 2.23
N VAL A 99 -22.65 10.95 1.88
CA VAL A 99 -23.06 10.56 0.54
C VAL A 99 -24.56 10.78 0.40
N GLN A 100 -24.95 11.49 -0.66
CA GLN A 100 -26.34 11.75 -1.03
C GLN A 100 -26.54 11.47 -2.53
N LEU A 101 -27.77 11.25 -2.96
CA LEU A 101 -28.10 11.29 -4.39
C LEU A 101 -27.80 12.69 -4.94
N ALA A 102 -27.26 12.76 -6.16
CA ALA A 102 -27.11 14.03 -6.85
C ALA A 102 -28.52 14.55 -7.20
N ASP A 103 -28.86 15.76 -6.73
CA ASP A 103 -29.98 16.52 -7.25
C ASP A 103 -29.54 17.26 -8.54
N GLY A 104 -30.49 17.68 -9.37
CA GLY A 104 -30.20 18.32 -10.66
C GLY A 104 -29.34 19.59 -10.58
N ASP A 105 -29.21 20.18 -9.39
CA ASP A 105 -28.40 21.38 -9.13
C ASP A 105 -26.98 21.02 -8.62
N SER A 106 -26.79 19.84 -8.02
CA SER A 106 -25.49 19.35 -7.56
C SER A 106 -24.78 18.55 -8.65
N ASN A 107 -24.13 19.25 -9.57
CA ASN A 107 -23.34 18.58 -10.60
C ASN A 107 -22.10 17.88 -10.00
N PRO A 108 -21.85 16.59 -10.33
CA PRO A 108 -20.60 15.93 -9.97
C PRO A 108 -19.39 16.72 -10.46
N VAL A 109 -18.37 16.88 -9.62
CA VAL A 109 -17.15 17.59 -10.01
C VAL A 109 -16.40 16.74 -11.04
N LEU A 110 -16.05 17.33 -12.19
CA LEU A 110 -15.22 16.65 -13.20
C LEU A 110 -13.85 16.31 -12.59
N LEU A 111 -13.56 15.02 -12.52
CA LEU A 111 -12.31 14.52 -11.98
C LEU A 111 -11.26 14.38 -13.09
N LYS A 112 -10.09 14.98 -12.87
CA LYS A 112 -8.87 14.68 -13.64
C LYS A 112 -8.03 13.66 -12.89
N GLY A 113 -7.39 12.76 -13.63
CA GLY A 113 -6.50 11.78 -13.03
C GLY A 113 -6.12 10.66 -13.98
N PHE A 114 -6.15 9.41 -13.50
CA PHE A 114 -5.80 8.25 -14.29
C PHE A 114 -6.67 8.09 -15.53
N ASP A 115 -6.00 7.92 -16.66
CA ASP A 115 -6.51 7.25 -17.84
C ASP A 115 -5.96 5.81 -17.89
N VAL A 116 -6.83 4.86 -18.20
CA VAL A 116 -6.51 3.43 -18.21
C VAL A 116 -6.76 2.90 -19.61
N SER A 117 -5.69 2.45 -20.26
CA SER A 117 -5.77 1.78 -21.56
C SER A 117 -5.36 0.33 -21.41
N GLN A 118 -6.20 -0.57 -21.96
CA GLN A 118 -5.96 -2.01 -21.95
C GLN A 118 -5.70 -2.48 -23.39
N SER A 119 -4.68 -3.30 -23.56
CA SER A 119 -4.32 -3.92 -24.84
C SER A 119 -3.86 -5.36 -24.63
N ALA A 120 -3.56 -6.07 -25.72
CA ALA A 120 -2.97 -7.41 -25.65
C ALA A 120 -1.59 -7.42 -24.96
N SER A 121 -0.88 -6.28 -24.94
CA SER A 121 0.42 -6.16 -24.29
C SER A 121 0.36 -5.82 -22.80
N GLY A 122 -0.86 -5.63 -22.25
CA GLY A 122 -1.09 -5.34 -20.84
C GLY A 122 -1.95 -4.11 -20.58
N ILE A 123 -1.76 -3.51 -19.40
CA ILE A 123 -2.46 -2.28 -18.98
C ILE A 123 -1.46 -1.14 -18.90
N ARG A 124 -1.84 0.02 -19.44
CA ARG A 124 -1.13 1.28 -19.25
C ARG A 124 -1.99 2.24 -18.45
N LEU A 125 -1.47 2.68 -17.32
CA LEU A 125 -2.04 3.72 -16.48
C LEU A 125 -1.30 5.03 -16.74
N THR A 126 -2.04 6.08 -17.03
CA THR A 126 -1.48 7.40 -17.33
C THR A 126 -2.10 8.43 -16.40
N ASN A 127 -1.31 9.11 -15.58
CA ASN A 127 -1.72 10.32 -14.88
C ASN A 127 -0.97 11.49 -15.52
N ALA A 128 -1.59 12.03 -16.57
CA ALA A 128 -0.96 12.97 -17.47
C ALA A 128 -0.63 14.32 -16.78
N PRO A 129 0.46 14.99 -17.21
CA PRO A 129 1.36 14.58 -18.29
C PRO A 129 2.60 13.79 -17.82
N HIS A 130 2.73 13.49 -16.53
CA HIS A 130 4.03 13.12 -15.96
C HIS A 130 4.18 11.67 -15.53
N LEU A 131 3.10 10.97 -15.16
CA LEU A 131 3.22 9.66 -14.53
C LEU A 131 2.64 8.57 -15.42
N PHE A 132 3.44 7.54 -15.69
CA PHE A 132 3.06 6.41 -16.54
C PHE A 132 3.49 5.10 -15.92
N TRP A 133 2.56 4.16 -15.83
CA TRP A 133 2.81 2.78 -15.43
C TRP A 133 2.41 1.85 -16.57
N GLU A 134 3.22 0.84 -16.82
CA GLU A 134 2.86 -0.27 -17.70
C GLU A 134 2.95 -1.56 -16.89
N LEU A 135 1.92 -2.39 -17.03
CA LEU A 135 1.78 -3.66 -16.36
C LEU A 135 1.70 -4.78 -17.39
N ASP A 136 2.34 -5.90 -17.11
CA ASP A 136 2.27 -7.08 -17.94
C ASP A 136 1.00 -7.90 -17.63
N PRO A 137 0.27 -8.43 -18.63
CA PRO A 137 -0.95 -9.20 -18.39
C PRO A 137 -0.70 -10.55 -17.69
N HIS A 138 0.56 -11.00 -17.67
CA HIS A 138 0.99 -12.26 -17.06
C HIS A 138 1.83 -12.04 -15.80
N LEU A 139 1.85 -10.85 -15.19
CA LEU A 139 2.66 -10.58 -14.00
C LEU A 139 4.16 -10.92 -14.19
N ASP A 140 4.70 -10.67 -15.39
CA ASP A 140 6.15 -10.69 -15.60
C ASP A 140 6.77 -9.46 -14.92
N GLY A 141 6.97 -9.61 -13.60
CA GLY A 141 7.31 -8.52 -12.69
C GLY A 141 6.11 -7.71 -12.18
N ILE A 142 6.34 -6.93 -11.12
CA ILE A 142 5.29 -6.07 -10.50
C ILE A 142 4.87 -4.94 -11.46
N LEU A 143 5.86 -4.37 -12.16
CA LEU A 143 5.70 -3.34 -13.17
C LEU A 143 6.56 -3.73 -14.36
N LYS A 144 6.04 -3.54 -15.57
CA LYS A 144 6.83 -3.64 -16.81
C LYS A 144 7.63 -2.36 -17.03
N ARG A 145 7.03 -1.23 -16.67
CA ARG A 145 7.63 0.09 -16.80
C ARG A 145 7.03 1.06 -15.80
N PHE A 146 7.86 1.97 -15.30
CA PHE A 146 7.40 3.17 -14.61
C PHE A 146 8.24 4.37 -15.04
N GLU A 147 7.55 5.45 -15.40
CA GLU A 147 8.12 6.73 -15.80
C GLU A 147 7.51 7.88 -15.01
N PHE A 148 8.37 8.81 -14.63
CA PHE A 148 7.99 10.08 -14.05
C PHE A 148 8.73 11.22 -14.75
N GLY A 149 8.00 11.99 -15.56
CA GLY A 149 8.56 13.02 -16.43
C GLY A 149 9.43 12.38 -17.51
N GLU A 150 10.68 12.82 -17.63
CA GLU A 150 11.68 12.25 -18.55
C GLU A 150 12.41 11.02 -18.00
N PHE A 151 12.20 10.69 -16.71
CA PHE A 151 12.98 9.68 -16.02
C PHE A 151 12.32 8.31 -16.05
N LYS A 152 13.10 7.30 -16.45
CA LYS A 152 12.75 5.88 -16.34
C LYS A 152 13.34 5.35 -15.04
N PHE A 153 12.48 4.96 -14.10
CA PHE A 153 12.91 4.52 -12.77
C PHE A 153 13.13 3.01 -12.70
N TRP A 154 12.40 2.23 -13.48
CA TRP A 154 12.23 0.79 -13.26
C TRP A 154 12.98 -0.07 -14.28
N ASP A 155 13.60 -1.13 -13.79
CA ASP A 155 14.14 -2.23 -14.60
C ASP A 155 13.36 -3.52 -14.33
N ALA A 156 12.45 -3.86 -15.24
CA ALA A 156 11.60 -5.04 -15.12
C ALA A 156 12.37 -6.36 -15.19
N SER A 157 13.51 -6.41 -15.88
CA SER A 157 14.27 -7.66 -16.09
C SER A 157 14.89 -8.24 -14.81
N GLN A 158 14.95 -7.44 -13.74
CA GLN A 158 15.48 -7.80 -12.44
C GLN A 158 14.46 -7.52 -11.32
N SER A 159 13.18 -7.37 -11.69
CA SER A 159 12.13 -7.05 -10.73
C SER A 159 10.97 -8.02 -10.83
N GLU A 160 10.90 -8.95 -9.88
CA GLU A 160 9.96 -10.06 -9.89
C GLU A 160 9.42 -10.37 -8.49
N LEU A 161 8.37 -11.18 -8.45
CA LEU A 161 7.86 -11.78 -7.22
C LEU A 161 8.36 -13.22 -7.17
N VAL A 162 8.93 -13.65 -6.05
CA VAL A 162 9.58 -14.96 -5.93
C VAL A 162 9.10 -15.70 -4.70
N LEU A 163 8.59 -16.92 -4.91
CA LEU A 163 8.34 -17.87 -3.83
C LEU A 163 9.64 -18.61 -3.52
N LYS A 164 10.11 -18.55 -2.27
CA LYS A 164 11.17 -19.45 -1.79
C LYS A 164 10.54 -20.61 -1.07
N LEU A 165 10.77 -21.81 -1.57
CA LEU A 165 10.20 -23.03 -1.06
C LEU A 165 10.99 -23.58 0.14
N SER A 166 10.35 -24.45 0.92
CA SER A 166 10.95 -25.11 2.07
C SER A 166 12.16 -25.99 1.72
N ASN A 167 12.23 -26.47 0.47
CA ASN A 167 13.38 -27.23 -0.05
C ASN A 167 14.53 -26.34 -0.59
N GLY A 168 14.41 -25.01 -0.49
CA GLY A 168 15.40 -24.05 -0.96
C GLY A 168 15.28 -23.65 -2.43
N LYS A 169 14.34 -24.24 -3.20
CA LYS A 169 14.06 -23.81 -4.58
C LYS A 169 13.42 -22.42 -4.58
N GLU A 170 13.80 -21.61 -5.54
CA GLU A 170 13.15 -20.34 -5.85
C GLU A 170 12.27 -20.49 -7.09
N VAL A 171 11.06 -19.93 -7.03
CA VAL A 171 10.06 -20.02 -8.08
C VAL A 171 9.53 -18.62 -8.37
N PRO A 172 9.86 -18.04 -9.55
CA PRO A 172 9.24 -16.83 -10.02
C PRO A 172 7.72 -16.97 -10.08
N VAL A 173 7.02 -15.96 -9.61
CA VAL A 173 5.58 -15.85 -9.74
C VAL A 173 5.30 -15.16 -11.06
N THR A 174 4.94 -15.97 -12.03
CA THR A 174 4.39 -15.51 -13.30
C THR A 174 3.01 -16.11 -13.49
N GLY A 175 2.16 -15.38 -14.21
CA GLY A 175 0.79 -15.76 -14.50
C GLY A 175 0.67 -16.72 -15.68
N ASN A 176 -0.54 -17.24 -15.88
CA ASN A 176 -0.84 -18.17 -16.95
C ASN A 176 -0.67 -17.50 -18.33
N PRO A 177 -0.21 -18.22 -19.38
CA PRO A 177 -0.15 -17.71 -20.75
C PRO A 177 -1.47 -17.15 -21.31
N LYS A 178 -2.63 -17.47 -20.72
CA LYS A 178 -3.94 -16.91 -21.10
C LYS A 178 -4.25 -15.54 -20.48
N GLY A 179 -3.43 -15.06 -19.55
CA GLY A 179 -3.57 -13.78 -18.86
C GLY A 179 -4.52 -13.87 -17.67
N ASP A 180 -4.07 -13.38 -16.51
CA ASP A 180 -4.82 -13.46 -15.23
C ASP A 180 -5.11 -12.07 -14.62
N LEU A 181 -4.80 -11.01 -15.37
CA LEU A 181 -5.00 -9.62 -14.95
C LEU A 181 -6.46 -9.22 -15.05
N LYS A 182 -7.06 -8.88 -13.90
CA LYS A 182 -8.40 -8.32 -13.77
C LYS A 182 -8.34 -6.88 -13.28
N VAL A 183 -9.13 -6.01 -13.93
CA VAL A 183 -9.40 -4.68 -13.41
C VAL A 183 -10.50 -4.80 -12.36
N LEU A 184 -10.15 -4.63 -11.09
CA LEU A 184 -11.13 -4.65 -9.99
C LEU A 184 -11.80 -3.29 -9.81
N LYS A 185 -11.07 -2.21 -10.10
CA LYS A 185 -11.55 -0.84 -9.97
C LYS A 185 -10.85 0.04 -10.98
N GLN A 186 -11.60 0.86 -11.70
CA GLN A 186 -11.06 1.83 -12.64
C GLN A 186 -11.75 3.17 -12.48
N GLY A 187 -10.94 4.19 -12.20
CA GLY A 187 -11.39 5.57 -12.32
C GLY A 187 -10.26 6.56 -12.11
N PRO A 188 -10.55 7.86 -12.25
CA PRO A 188 -9.54 8.91 -12.28
C PRO A 188 -8.71 8.99 -11.00
N TRP A 189 -9.22 8.58 -9.84
CA TRP A 189 -8.51 8.73 -8.56
C TRP A 189 -7.88 7.46 -8.05
N THR A 190 -8.52 6.32 -8.28
CA THR A 190 -8.05 5.03 -7.81
C THR A 190 -8.26 3.98 -8.88
N THR A 191 -7.19 3.23 -9.17
CA THR A 191 -7.24 2.03 -10.01
C THR A 191 -6.73 0.85 -9.19
N LYS A 192 -7.48 -0.26 -9.21
CA LYS A 192 -7.09 -1.52 -8.56
C LYS A 192 -7.09 -2.64 -9.57
N LEU A 193 -5.99 -3.38 -9.60
CA LEU A 193 -5.73 -4.48 -10.50
C LEU A 193 -5.44 -5.73 -9.68
N ASN A 194 -5.82 -6.90 -10.19
CA ASN A 194 -5.63 -8.16 -9.51
C ASN A 194 -5.11 -9.23 -10.45
N TYR A 195 -4.13 -9.99 -9.97
CA TYR A 195 -3.68 -11.23 -10.56
C TYR A 195 -4.08 -12.37 -9.62
N SER A 196 -4.82 -13.33 -10.14
CA SER A 196 -5.22 -14.53 -9.40
C SER A 196 -4.64 -15.75 -10.09
N LEU A 197 -3.61 -16.32 -9.48
CA LEU A 197 -2.78 -17.37 -10.07
C LEU A 197 -2.93 -18.68 -9.30
N ASN A 198 -3.04 -19.79 -10.04
CA ASN A 198 -2.88 -21.11 -9.46
C ASN A 198 -1.45 -21.58 -9.70
N ALA A 199 -0.68 -21.74 -8.62
CA ALA A 199 0.72 -22.11 -8.72
C ALA A 199 0.94 -23.62 -8.99
N VAL A 200 -0.12 -24.39 -9.28
CA VAL A 200 0.00 -25.73 -9.89
C VAL A 200 0.82 -25.67 -11.18
N ASP A 201 0.65 -24.63 -12.00
CA ASP A 201 1.43 -24.42 -13.22
C ASP A 201 2.92 -24.15 -12.91
N LEU A 202 3.24 -23.75 -11.67
CA LEU A 202 4.59 -23.56 -11.15
C LEU A 202 5.15 -24.82 -10.43
N GLY A 203 4.41 -25.93 -10.47
CA GLY A 203 4.76 -27.20 -9.85
C GLY A 203 4.50 -27.28 -8.35
N LEU A 204 3.64 -26.41 -7.80
CA LEU A 204 3.25 -26.41 -6.38
C LEU A 204 1.89 -27.06 -6.15
N SER A 205 1.73 -27.74 -5.03
CA SER A 205 0.52 -28.50 -4.70
C SER A 205 -0.54 -27.59 -4.10
N ASN A 206 -1.48 -27.14 -4.94
CA ASN A 206 -2.67 -26.38 -4.51
C ASN A 206 -2.34 -25.04 -3.82
N VAL A 207 -1.28 -24.38 -4.27
CA VAL A 207 -0.92 -23.03 -3.82
C VAL A 207 -1.69 -22.01 -4.65
N HIS A 208 -2.50 -21.19 -3.97
CA HIS A 208 -3.22 -20.08 -4.61
C HIS A 208 -2.51 -18.77 -4.31
N ASN A 209 -2.22 -18.01 -5.35
CA ASN A 209 -1.50 -16.75 -5.28
C ASN A 209 -2.41 -15.61 -5.77
N ASN A 210 -2.52 -14.57 -4.95
CA ASN A 210 -3.27 -13.38 -5.27
C ASN A 210 -2.38 -12.15 -5.10
N VAL A 211 -2.23 -11.37 -6.16
CA VAL A 211 -1.49 -10.10 -6.14
C VAL A 211 -2.44 -8.98 -6.52
N THR A 212 -2.70 -8.08 -5.59
CA THR A 212 -3.49 -6.88 -5.84
C THR A 212 -2.59 -5.65 -5.88
N LEU A 213 -2.68 -4.89 -6.97
CA LEU A 213 -1.98 -3.63 -7.15
C LEU A 213 -2.99 -2.48 -7.04
N SER A 214 -2.76 -1.54 -6.14
CA SER A 214 -3.59 -0.34 -5.99
C SER A 214 -2.79 0.91 -6.27
N PHE A 215 -3.31 1.73 -7.18
CA PHE A 215 -2.74 3.00 -7.63
C PHE A 215 -3.64 4.13 -7.18
N ASN A 216 -3.06 5.17 -6.58
CA ASN A 216 -3.78 6.35 -6.11
C ASN A 216 -3.22 7.61 -6.77
N VAL A 217 -4.06 8.40 -7.42
CA VAL A 217 -3.67 9.50 -8.33
C VAL A 217 -2.90 10.63 -7.66
N SER A 218 -3.07 10.83 -6.34
CA SER A 218 -2.44 11.95 -5.64
C SER A 218 -0.93 11.77 -5.47
N ARG A 219 -0.41 10.57 -5.79
CA ARG A 219 0.95 10.12 -5.52
C ARG A 219 1.41 9.15 -6.61
N SER A 220 2.71 8.94 -6.74
CA SER A 220 3.28 7.87 -7.56
C SER A 220 3.26 6.51 -6.84
N TRP A 221 2.25 6.28 -6.00
CA TRP A 221 2.14 5.12 -5.13
C TRP A 221 1.67 3.88 -5.88
N VAL A 222 2.35 2.78 -5.59
CA VAL A 222 1.88 1.44 -5.89
C VAL A 222 1.83 0.68 -4.57
N GLN A 223 0.62 0.43 -4.06
CA GLN A 223 0.43 -0.54 -2.99
C GLN A 223 0.35 -1.93 -3.62
N VAL A 224 1.18 -2.84 -3.14
CA VAL A 224 1.16 -4.25 -3.51
C VAL A 224 0.67 -5.04 -2.31
N ASP A 225 -0.40 -5.80 -2.50
CA ASP A 225 -0.94 -6.73 -1.53
C ASP A 225 -0.80 -8.14 -2.10
N TRP A 226 0.16 -8.90 -1.58
CA TRP A 226 0.48 -10.24 -2.06
C TRP A 226 0.12 -11.28 -1.03
N GLN A 227 -0.89 -12.09 -1.36
CA GLN A 227 -1.42 -13.15 -0.50
C GLN A 227 -1.20 -14.51 -1.14
N ILE A 228 -0.76 -15.46 -0.32
CA ILE A 228 -0.58 -16.86 -0.70
C ILE A 228 -1.38 -17.73 0.25
N TYR A 229 -2.28 -18.55 -0.28
CA TYR A 229 -2.83 -19.69 0.46
C TYR A 229 -2.02 -20.93 0.08
N ASP A 230 -1.33 -21.50 1.07
CA ASP A 230 -0.44 -22.64 0.88
C ASP A 230 -0.81 -23.76 1.86
N PRO A 231 -1.76 -24.63 1.48
CA PRO A 231 -2.28 -25.65 2.37
C PRO A 231 -1.28 -26.75 2.71
N ALA A 232 -0.31 -26.99 1.82
CA ALA A 232 0.74 -28.00 1.92
C ALA A 232 2.00 -27.49 2.66
N ARG A 233 2.09 -26.17 2.92
CA ARG A 233 3.23 -25.51 3.58
C ARG A 233 4.54 -25.65 2.80
N GLU A 234 4.45 -25.64 1.48
CA GLU A 234 5.59 -25.74 0.56
C GLU A 234 6.41 -24.44 0.49
N VAL A 235 5.76 -23.29 0.69
CA VAL A 235 6.37 -21.96 0.64
C VAL A 235 6.89 -21.58 2.02
N LYS A 236 8.15 -21.13 2.07
CA LYS A 236 8.84 -20.66 3.28
C LYS A 236 8.91 -19.15 3.36
N SER A 237 9.13 -18.48 2.23
CA SER A 237 9.37 -17.04 2.16
C SER A 237 8.79 -16.41 0.90
N LEU A 238 8.38 -15.14 1.04
CA LEU A 238 7.96 -14.28 -0.05
C LEU A 238 9.07 -13.26 -0.30
N ALA A 239 9.66 -13.28 -1.49
CA ALA A 239 10.75 -12.38 -1.86
C ALA A 239 10.36 -11.52 -3.06
N VAL A 240 10.88 -10.30 -3.08
CA VAL A 240 10.63 -9.29 -4.10
C VAL A 240 11.96 -8.62 -4.44
N PRO A 241 12.81 -9.28 -5.26
CA PRO A 241 13.93 -8.60 -5.89
C PRO A 241 13.39 -7.51 -6.83
N MET A 242 14.02 -6.34 -6.80
CA MET A 242 13.67 -5.19 -7.61
C MET A 242 14.93 -4.46 -8.04
N LYS A 243 14.84 -3.73 -9.15
CA LYS A 243 15.93 -2.91 -9.64
C LYS A 243 15.45 -1.55 -10.10
N LEU A 244 16.03 -0.52 -9.46
CA LEU A 244 15.93 0.85 -9.94
C LEU A 244 17.07 1.16 -10.88
N LYS A 245 16.77 1.97 -11.90
CA LYS A 245 17.75 2.52 -12.84
C LYS A 245 18.44 3.72 -12.24
N LEU A 246 19.19 3.53 -11.15
CA LEU A 246 19.99 4.61 -10.55
C LEU A 246 21.25 4.87 -11.36
N THR A 247 21.77 6.09 -11.26
CA THR A 247 23.10 6.43 -11.77
C THR A 247 24.15 5.61 -11.03
N GLN A 248 25.15 5.08 -11.75
CA GLN A 248 26.26 4.33 -11.16
C GLN A 248 26.94 5.20 -10.07
N PRO A 249 27.12 4.68 -8.85
CA PRO A 249 27.64 5.47 -7.74
C PRO A 249 29.12 5.81 -7.95
N THR A 250 29.49 7.07 -7.72
CA THR A 250 30.90 7.51 -7.66
C THR A 250 31.28 7.93 -6.23
N ARG A 251 32.53 8.37 -6.03
CA ARG A 251 32.96 8.93 -4.75
C ARG A 251 32.25 10.25 -4.45
N GLU A 252 32.06 11.08 -5.47
CA GLU A 252 31.41 12.40 -5.38
C GLU A 252 29.88 12.28 -5.37
N ALA A 253 29.32 11.24 -6.00
CA ALA A 253 27.89 10.99 -6.09
C ALA A 253 27.58 9.54 -5.66
N PRO A 254 27.67 9.21 -4.36
CA PRO A 254 27.30 7.88 -3.87
C PRO A 254 25.78 7.70 -3.91
N THR A 255 25.34 6.45 -3.86
CA THR A 255 23.92 6.15 -3.64
C THR A 255 23.58 6.44 -2.19
N LEU A 256 22.57 7.27 -1.96
CA LEU A 256 22.11 7.63 -0.64
C LEU A 256 20.99 6.68 -0.21
N ILE A 257 21.01 6.34 1.07
CA ILE A 257 19.99 5.48 1.67
C ILE A 257 19.59 5.99 3.04
N ASP A 258 18.37 5.67 3.43
CA ASP A 258 17.93 5.75 4.80
C ASP A 258 17.01 4.58 5.15
N PHE A 259 16.89 4.30 6.44
CA PHE A 259 15.99 3.29 6.96
C PHE A 259 15.14 3.84 8.09
N GLY A 260 13.87 3.45 8.05
CA GLY A 260 12.90 3.62 9.11
C GLY A 260 13.13 2.65 10.24
N THR A 261 13.80 3.13 11.27
CA THR A 261 13.84 2.51 12.59
C THR A 261 13.45 3.56 13.62
N THR A 262 13.24 3.16 14.88
CA THR A 262 12.96 4.11 15.98
C THR A 262 14.02 5.21 16.12
N THR A 263 15.20 4.99 15.52
CA THR A 263 16.22 6.01 15.25
C THR A 263 16.44 6.13 13.74
N GLN A 264 16.43 7.34 13.18
CA GLN A 264 16.68 7.46 11.74
C GLN A 264 18.15 7.15 11.43
N VAL A 265 18.41 6.20 10.53
CA VAL A 265 19.77 5.86 10.11
C VAL A 265 19.98 6.25 8.66
N TYR A 266 20.88 7.20 8.44
CA TYR A 266 21.31 7.64 7.11
C TYR A 266 22.65 7.00 6.77
N SER A 267 22.81 6.58 5.52
CA SER A 267 24.09 6.08 5.03
C SER A 267 24.28 6.39 3.54
N ARG A 268 25.50 6.14 3.07
CA ARG A 268 25.89 6.23 1.68
C ARG A 268 26.53 4.93 1.24
N LEU A 269 26.24 4.51 0.03
CA LEU A 269 26.76 3.30 -0.59
C LEU A 269 27.66 3.69 -1.77
N SER A 270 28.95 3.43 -1.63
CA SER A 270 29.90 3.40 -2.75
C SER A 270 29.70 2.14 -3.59
N GLU A 271 30.33 2.09 -4.76
CA GLU A 271 30.23 0.95 -5.67
C GLU A 271 30.50 -0.41 -5.00
N GLY A 272 29.57 -1.34 -5.23
CA GLY A 272 29.57 -2.70 -4.71
C GLY A 272 29.21 -2.81 -3.23
N GLN A 273 28.79 -1.71 -2.60
CA GLN A 273 28.31 -1.73 -1.22
C GLN A 273 26.81 -2.04 -1.15
N PHE A 274 26.40 -2.54 0.00
CA PHE A 274 25.00 -2.75 0.35
C PHE A 274 24.73 -2.33 1.79
N ALA A 275 23.46 -2.12 2.10
CA ALA A 275 22.95 -2.05 3.45
C ALA A 275 21.71 -2.95 3.60
N GLU A 276 21.46 -3.42 4.82
CA GLU A 276 20.43 -4.41 5.07
C GLU A 276 19.78 -4.20 6.43
N LEU A 277 18.48 -3.92 6.44
CA LEU A 277 17.64 -3.88 7.63
C LEU A 277 16.97 -5.24 7.80
N ARG A 278 17.13 -5.85 8.97
CA ARG A 278 16.48 -7.11 9.35
C ARG A 278 15.56 -6.89 10.53
N GLY A 279 14.34 -7.41 10.47
CA GLY A 279 13.36 -7.39 11.56
C GLY A 279 13.09 -8.80 12.07
N ASN A 280 13.11 -8.98 13.39
CA ASN A 280 12.78 -10.21 14.10
C ASN A 280 13.51 -11.45 13.53
N TRP A 281 14.76 -11.26 13.15
CA TRP A 281 15.51 -12.24 12.38
C TRP A 281 16.17 -13.27 13.29
N PHE A 282 15.50 -14.39 13.53
CA PHE A 282 16.08 -15.53 14.26
C PHE A 282 17.09 -16.27 13.37
N GLN A 283 18.38 -15.98 13.51
CA GLN A 283 19.40 -17.01 13.21
C GLN A 283 19.45 -17.98 14.40
N VAL A 284 19.82 -19.23 14.13
CA VAL A 284 19.82 -20.40 15.04
C VAL A 284 20.60 -20.18 16.35
N VAL A 285 21.26 -19.05 16.53
CA VAL A 285 21.91 -18.64 17.78
C VAL A 285 21.17 -17.41 18.33
N LYS A 286 20.35 -17.65 19.35
CA LYS A 286 19.69 -16.63 20.16
C LYS A 286 20.73 -15.76 20.88
N GLU A 287 21.18 -14.69 20.26
CA GLU A 287 21.45 -13.49 21.04
C GLU A 287 20.07 -12.85 21.27
N ASP A 288 19.40 -13.21 22.37
CA ASP A 288 18.05 -12.74 22.79
C ASP A 288 17.99 -11.20 23.05
N GLN A 289 18.82 -10.41 22.37
CA GLN A 289 19.06 -9.00 22.70
C GLN A 289 18.48 -8.02 21.67
N TYR A 290 18.28 -8.40 20.40
CA TYR A 290 17.88 -7.44 19.36
C TYR A 290 16.65 -7.89 18.58
N ILE A 291 15.69 -6.97 18.42
CA ILE A 291 14.47 -7.17 17.63
C ILE A 291 14.59 -6.68 16.19
N TRP A 292 15.60 -5.87 15.90
CA TRP A 292 16.03 -5.54 14.55
C TRP A 292 17.50 -5.19 14.52
N GLU A 293 18.10 -5.34 13.34
CA GLU A 293 19.50 -5.05 13.09
C GLU A 293 19.67 -4.36 11.74
N LEU A 294 20.62 -3.44 11.66
CA LEU A 294 21.01 -2.78 10.42
C LEU A 294 22.48 -3.08 10.13
N PHE A 295 22.76 -3.56 8.93
CA PHE A 295 24.10 -3.88 8.45
C PHE A 295 24.49 -3.01 7.26
N GLN A 296 25.80 -2.85 7.06
CA GLN A 296 26.38 -2.34 5.83
C GLN A 296 27.60 -3.19 5.46
N GLY A 297 27.78 -3.48 4.18
CA GLY A 297 28.86 -4.34 3.74
C GLY A 297 29.31 -4.12 2.30
N LYS A 298 30.37 -4.84 1.92
CA LYS A 298 30.92 -4.97 0.58
C LYS A 298 31.53 -6.36 0.42
N GLY A 299 31.07 -7.12 -0.57
CA GLY A 299 31.42 -8.54 -0.70
C GLY A 299 31.12 -9.30 0.60
N ASN A 300 32.13 -9.99 1.14
CA ASN A 300 32.01 -10.76 2.39
C ASN A 300 32.21 -9.92 3.67
N SER A 301 32.64 -8.66 3.55
CA SER A 301 32.84 -7.78 4.71
C SER A 301 31.54 -7.13 5.09
N VAL A 302 31.03 -7.43 6.29
CA VAL A 302 29.78 -6.87 6.83
C VAL A 302 30.04 -6.29 8.21
N ARG A 303 29.53 -5.09 8.46
CA ARG A 303 29.51 -4.46 9.78
C ARG A 303 28.09 -4.14 10.20
N ARG A 304 27.81 -4.30 11.48
CA ARG A 304 26.57 -3.84 12.12
C ARG A 304 26.66 -2.33 12.32
N LEU A 305 25.65 -1.58 11.87
CA LEU A 305 25.55 -0.13 12.00
C LEU A 305 24.68 0.29 13.18
N ALA A 306 23.57 -0.41 13.38
CA ALA A 306 22.59 -0.10 14.42
C ALA A 306 21.81 -1.35 14.82
N VAL A 307 21.25 -1.35 16.02
CA VAL A 307 20.41 -2.41 16.56
C VAL A 307 19.29 -1.83 17.41
N GLY A 308 18.14 -2.51 17.41
CA GLY A 308 17.03 -2.23 18.31
C GLY A 308 17.02 -3.22 19.46
N PRO A 309 17.25 -2.80 20.71
CA PRO A 309 17.26 -3.71 21.85
C PRO A 309 15.87 -4.26 22.16
N GLN A 310 15.81 -5.50 22.61
CA GLN A 310 14.64 -6.09 23.24
C GLN A 310 14.56 -5.60 24.69
N GLN A 311 13.72 -4.60 24.96
CA GLN A 311 13.47 -4.09 26.32
C GLN A 311 12.10 -4.57 26.84
N PRO A 312 12.01 -5.08 28.09
CA PRO A 312 10.74 -5.48 28.69
C PRO A 312 9.71 -4.34 28.66
N GLY A 313 8.53 -4.59 28.11
CA GLY A 313 7.43 -3.63 28.06
C GLY A 313 7.49 -2.59 26.93
N SER A 314 8.55 -2.55 26.12
CA SER A 314 8.68 -1.64 24.97
C SER A 314 8.90 -2.42 23.67
N ARG A 315 8.06 -2.16 22.66
CA ARG A 315 8.26 -2.68 21.30
C ARG A 315 9.03 -1.65 20.45
N PHE A 316 10.36 -1.68 20.49
CA PHE A 316 11.21 -0.87 19.59
C PHE A 316 11.28 -1.51 18.19
N MET A 317 10.14 -1.85 17.59
CA MET A 317 10.13 -2.48 16.27
C MET A 317 10.74 -1.52 15.24
N ALA A 318 11.50 -2.06 14.29
CA ALA A 318 11.87 -1.27 13.12
C ALA A 318 10.59 -0.84 12.42
N GLU A 319 10.55 0.41 11.96
CA GLU A 319 9.34 0.91 11.30
C GLU A 319 9.13 0.21 9.96
N GLY A 320 10.18 -0.30 9.32
CA GLY A 320 10.07 -1.12 8.11
C GLY A 320 9.83 -0.31 6.86
N TRP A 321 10.58 0.77 6.68
CA TRP A 321 10.62 1.53 5.44
C TRP A 321 12.07 1.90 5.11
N ALA A 322 12.32 2.25 3.86
CA ALA A 322 13.63 2.68 3.41
C ALA A 322 13.52 3.62 2.21
N HIS A 323 14.50 4.50 2.03
CA HIS A 323 14.76 5.15 0.76
C HIS A 323 16.07 4.66 0.16
N ILE A 324 16.10 4.59 -1.17
CA ILE A 324 17.31 4.45 -1.96
C ILE A 324 17.25 5.48 -3.09
N MET A 325 18.30 6.26 -3.24
CA MET A 325 18.29 7.39 -4.17
C MET A 325 19.66 7.75 -4.74
N ASP A 326 19.65 8.26 -5.95
CA ASP A 326 20.76 9.00 -6.55
C ASP A 326 20.47 10.51 -6.51
N SER A 327 21.24 11.31 -7.26
CA SER A 327 21.05 12.76 -7.31
C SER A 327 19.69 13.21 -7.87
N GLN A 328 18.98 12.33 -8.59
CA GLN A 328 17.74 12.65 -9.32
C GLN A 328 16.55 11.80 -8.87
N LYS A 329 16.75 10.50 -8.67
CA LYS A 329 15.69 9.49 -8.52
C LYS A 329 15.74 8.89 -7.13
N CYS A 330 14.58 8.71 -6.53
CA CYS A 330 14.41 8.09 -5.23
C CYS A 330 13.25 7.09 -5.27
N LEU A 331 13.46 5.92 -4.70
CA LEU A 331 12.37 5.03 -4.29
C LEU A 331 12.20 5.13 -2.78
N ALA A 332 10.99 5.45 -2.35
CA ALA A 332 10.55 5.16 -0.99
C ALA A 332 9.80 3.83 -0.95
N LEU A 333 10.28 2.91 -0.12
CA LEU A 333 9.68 1.60 0.13
C LEU A 333 9.13 1.58 1.55
N ALA A 334 7.94 1.03 1.74
CA ALA A 334 7.43 0.70 3.07
C ALA A 334 6.84 -0.71 3.07
N VAL A 335 6.99 -1.42 4.18
CA VAL A 335 6.46 -2.78 4.40
C VAL A 335 5.49 -2.73 5.57
N ASP A 336 4.36 -3.41 5.43
CA ASP A 336 3.35 -3.53 6.47
C ASP A 336 3.82 -4.53 7.54
N LYS A 337 3.65 -4.21 8.83
CA LYS A 337 3.99 -5.09 9.96
C LYS A 337 5.41 -5.68 9.91
N PHE A 338 6.39 -4.86 9.52
CA PHE A 338 7.77 -5.32 9.35
C PHE A 338 8.33 -5.94 10.64
N GLY A 339 8.73 -7.20 10.58
CA GLY A 339 9.27 -7.96 11.70
C GLY A 339 8.27 -8.34 12.80
N ASP A 340 6.97 -8.02 12.69
CA ASP A 340 6.02 -8.23 13.80
C ASP A 340 5.85 -9.71 14.15
N SER A 341 5.59 -10.55 13.14
CA SER A 341 5.39 -12.00 13.30
C SER A 341 6.18 -12.84 12.29
N SER A 342 7.15 -12.23 11.62
CA SER A 342 7.96 -12.83 10.56
C SER A 342 9.39 -12.31 10.60
N ASN A 343 10.30 -13.05 9.97
CA ASN A 343 11.65 -12.58 9.72
C ASN A 343 11.63 -11.76 8.44
N ASP A 344 11.76 -10.44 8.55
CA ASP A 344 11.70 -9.56 7.39
C ASP A 344 13.07 -8.95 7.08
N LEU A 345 13.31 -8.68 5.81
CA LEU A 345 14.55 -8.11 5.30
C LEU A 345 14.25 -7.05 4.23
N ILE A 346 14.92 -5.90 4.35
CA ILE A 346 15.07 -4.91 3.29
C ILE A 346 16.56 -4.75 3.02
N ARG A 347 17.03 -5.15 1.85
CA ARG A 347 18.41 -4.97 1.40
C ARG A 347 18.45 -3.96 0.26
N LEU A 348 19.38 -3.02 0.34
CA LEU A 348 19.63 -1.98 -0.65
C LEU A 348 21.06 -2.11 -1.15
N GLN A 349 21.28 -2.06 -2.46
CA GLN A 349 22.61 -2.10 -3.06
C GLN A 349 22.93 -0.78 -3.77
N SER A 350 24.21 -0.45 -3.85
CA SER A 350 24.70 0.81 -4.39
C SER A 350 24.27 1.07 -5.84
N ASP A 351 23.94 0.02 -6.59
CA ASP A 351 23.58 0.07 -8.00
C ASP A 351 22.06 0.17 -8.24
N GLY A 352 21.27 0.40 -7.17
CA GLY A 352 19.80 0.48 -7.27
C GLY A 352 19.07 -0.84 -7.09
N ALA A 353 19.74 -1.97 -6.85
CA ALA A 353 19.06 -3.21 -6.51
C ALA A 353 18.45 -3.14 -5.10
N VAL A 354 17.22 -3.63 -4.98
CA VAL A 354 16.46 -3.71 -3.73
C VAL A 354 15.96 -5.13 -3.57
N THR A 355 16.06 -5.68 -2.37
CA THR A 355 15.43 -6.96 -2.03
C THR A 355 14.56 -6.76 -0.82
N LEU A 356 13.27 -7.05 -0.98
CA LEU A 356 12.35 -7.23 0.13
C LEU A 356 12.11 -8.73 0.32
N GLU A 357 12.20 -9.21 1.55
CA GLU A 357 11.89 -10.61 1.86
C GLU A 357 11.12 -10.71 3.17
N ARG A 358 10.13 -11.61 3.20
CA ARG A 358 9.40 -12.02 4.40
C ARG A 358 9.42 -13.55 4.54
N THR A 359 10.19 -14.02 5.51
CA THR A 359 10.29 -15.43 5.89
C THR A 359 9.38 -15.73 7.09
N TYR A 360 8.69 -16.86 7.03
CA TYR A 360 7.80 -17.32 8.11
C TYR A 360 8.48 -18.48 8.85
N PRO A 361 9.27 -18.22 9.91
CA PRO A 361 10.06 -19.26 10.57
C PRO A 361 9.20 -20.34 11.24
N GLN A 362 8.00 -19.98 11.69
CA GLN A 362 7.08 -20.87 12.42
C GLN A 362 5.78 -21.04 11.62
N ARG A 363 5.86 -21.64 10.43
CA ARG A 363 4.70 -21.91 9.54
C ARG A 363 3.57 -22.65 10.26
N GLU A 364 3.89 -23.45 11.27
CA GLU A 364 2.93 -24.20 12.06
C GLU A 364 2.00 -23.31 12.90
N LEU A 365 2.49 -22.14 13.32
CA LEU A 365 1.75 -21.17 14.13
C LEU A 365 0.80 -20.29 13.32
N LEU A 366 0.85 -20.35 11.98
CA LEU A 366 -0.14 -19.67 11.12
C LEU A 366 -1.56 -20.26 11.26
N GLY A 367 -1.73 -21.27 12.11
CA GLY A 367 -3.00 -21.86 12.47
C GLY A 367 -3.69 -22.51 11.27
N SER A 368 -5.03 -22.48 11.28
CA SER A 368 -5.86 -23.00 10.21
C SER A 368 -5.85 -22.15 8.94
N SER A 369 -5.41 -20.87 9.01
CA SER A 369 -5.47 -19.95 7.88
C SER A 369 -4.57 -20.41 6.73
N LYS A 370 -3.38 -20.95 7.07
CA LYS A 370 -2.34 -21.37 6.11
C LYS A 370 -2.00 -20.28 5.05
N THR A 371 -2.32 -19.03 5.37
CA THR A 371 -2.15 -17.88 4.48
C THR A 371 -0.90 -17.10 4.86
N MET A 372 -0.11 -16.72 3.86
CA MET A 372 0.99 -15.77 3.97
C MET A 372 0.57 -14.47 3.32
N HIS A 373 1.07 -13.36 3.84
CA HIS A 373 0.74 -12.03 3.34
C HIS A 373 1.95 -11.09 3.41
N LEU A 374 2.32 -10.54 2.26
CA LEU A 374 3.30 -9.47 2.14
C LEU A 374 2.64 -8.26 1.49
N ARG A 375 2.42 -7.21 2.30
CA ARG A 375 1.96 -5.91 1.82
C ARG A 375 3.08 -4.90 1.89
N PHE A 376 3.29 -4.18 0.79
CA PHE A 376 4.29 -3.14 0.70
C PHE A 376 3.86 -2.02 -0.24
N TRP A 377 4.54 -0.88 -0.15
CA TRP A 377 4.30 0.30 -0.95
C TRP A 377 5.57 0.73 -1.65
N LEU A 378 5.45 1.04 -2.93
CA LEU A 378 6.47 1.71 -3.73
C LEU A 378 6.03 3.14 -3.99
N HIS A 379 6.93 4.10 -3.78
CA HIS A 379 6.70 5.51 -4.08
C HIS A 379 7.91 6.10 -4.80
N PHE A 380 7.71 6.46 -6.05
CA PHE A 380 8.80 6.92 -6.92
C PHE A 380 8.83 8.45 -6.97
N VAL A 381 9.89 9.04 -6.46
CA VAL A 381 9.98 10.49 -6.25
C VAL A 381 11.32 11.03 -6.72
N PHE A 382 11.42 12.34 -6.89
CA PHE A 382 12.69 13.00 -7.20
C PHE A 382 13.48 13.32 -5.94
N ASN A 383 14.81 13.31 -6.03
CA ASN A 383 15.66 13.81 -4.96
C ASN A 383 15.72 15.36 -4.99
N PRO A 384 15.58 16.07 -3.86
CA PRO A 384 15.30 15.55 -2.53
C PRO A 384 13.82 15.16 -2.34
N PRO A 385 13.52 14.01 -1.69
CA PRO A 385 12.17 13.50 -1.55
C PRO A 385 11.24 14.47 -0.79
N HIS A 386 11.79 15.32 0.08
CA HIS A 386 11.04 16.34 0.81
C HIS A 386 10.25 17.30 -0.09
N ILE A 387 10.72 17.54 -1.33
CA ILE A 387 10.07 18.44 -2.28
C ILE A 387 9.03 17.69 -3.11
N SER A 388 9.37 16.48 -3.55
CA SER A 388 8.63 15.76 -4.58
C SER A 388 7.63 14.73 -4.04
N ALA A 389 7.84 14.22 -2.82
CA ALA A 389 7.02 13.14 -2.27
C ALA A 389 5.68 13.63 -1.73
N ALA A 390 5.65 14.84 -1.16
CA ALA A 390 4.50 15.42 -0.42
C ALA A 390 3.89 14.50 0.67
N THR A 391 4.62 13.45 1.08
CA THR A 391 4.21 12.42 2.04
C THR A 391 5.43 11.65 2.54
N SER A 392 5.40 11.14 3.76
CA SER A 392 6.46 10.27 4.29
C SER A 392 6.12 8.79 4.08
N PRO A 393 7.11 7.88 4.14
CA PRO A 393 6.86 6.43 4.13
C PRO A 393 6.02 5.95 5.30
N GLN A 394 6.10 6.63 6.45
CA GLN A 394 5.22 6.37 7.58
C GLN A 394 3.75 6.61 7.22
N SER A 395 3.46 7.65 6.43
CA SER A 395 2.10 7.89 5.97
C SER A 395 1.59 6.78 5.06
N MET A 396 2.45 6.11 4.29
CA MET A 396 2.06 5.00 3.41
C MET A 396 1.60 3.77 4.21
N LYS A 397 2.35 3.41 5.27
CA LYS A 397 2.04 2.22 6.09
C LYS A 397 0.93 2.43 7.12
N THR A 398 0.58 3.69 7.40
CA THR A 398 -0.49 4.05 8.34
C THR A 398 -1.65 4.64 7.55
N PRO A 399 -2.48 3.82 6.90
CA PRO A 399 -3.64 4.32 6.19
C PRO A 399 -4.62 4.99 7.16
N LEU A 400 -5.42 5.91 6.62
CA LEU A 400 -6.57 6.47 7.32
C LEU A 400 -7.55 5.33 7.67
N SER A 401 -8.18 5.43 8.85
CA SER A 401 -9.33 4.59 9.16
C SER A 401 -10.57 5.23 8.54
N VAL A 402 -11.27 4.49 7.68
CA VAL A 402 -12.51 4.93 7.03
C VAL A 402 -13.59 3.91 7.35
N HIS A 403 -14.73 4.37 7.87
CA HIS A 403 -15.85 3.50 8.22
C HIS A 403 -17.19 4.23 8.04
N LEU A 404 -18.27 3.46 7.95
CA LEU A 404 -19.63 3.98 7.95
C LEU A 404 -20.10 4.22 9.39
N LYS A 405 -20.90 5.27 9.61
CA LYS A 405 -21.46 5.62 10.91
C LYS A 405 -22.73 4.85 11.23
#